data_AF-A0A349V101-F1
#
_entry.id   AF-A0A349V101-F1
#
_cell.length_a   1.000
_cell.length_b   1.000
_cell.length_c   1.000
_cell.angle_alpha   90.00
_cell.angle_beta   90.00
_cell.angle_gamma   90.00
#
_symmetry.space_group_name_H-M   'P 1'
#
loop_
_entity.id
_entity.type
_entity.pdbx_description
1 polymer ?
#
loop_
_entity_poly.entity_id
_entity_poly.type
_entity_poly.pdbx_seq_one_letter_code
_entity_poly.pdbx_strand_id
1 'polypeptide(L)'
;MRSRRNIQVVSAHAEGEVGDVITGGVQPPAGDTLWAQSRTLEKDTDLRDFLLNEPRGGVFRHANLLVPPVNPKADAAFIIMEAEFFPPMSGSNAICVTTVLLETGILPMQEPETVIHLEAPGGLVKATASCADGAVTQVRIQNVASFVDRLDAPLEIEGIGTVTVDTAYGGDSFCLVDAAALGFGVTPDEAYDIVRVGRQVTAAANEHLGFSHPDNPDWSHLSF
;
A
#
# COMPACT_ATOMS: atom_id res chain seq x y z
N MET A 1 2.41 -31.76 -13.63
CA MET A 1 1.24 -30.84 -13.59
C MET A 1 1.01 -30.27 -14.99
N ARG A 2 -0.25 -30.10 -15.42
CA ARG A 2 -0.62 -29.38 -16.67
C ARG A 2 -1.11 -27.97 -16.33
N SER A 3 -0.35 -27.24 -15.52
CA SER A 3 -0.78 -25.89 -15.11
C SER A 3 -0.78 -24.94 -16.31
N ARG A 4 -1.86 -24.18 -16.48
CA ARG A 4 -1.96 -23.10 -17.49
C ARG A 4 -1.45 -21.75 -16.99
N ARG A 5 -1.30 -21.59 -15.66
CA ARG A 5 -0.82 -20.37 -15.00
C ARG A 5 -0.01 -20.76 -13.76
N ASN A 6 1.23 -20.32 -13.66
CA ASN A 6 2.10 -20.57 -12.52
C ASN A 6 2.69 -19.23 -12.07
N ILE A 7 2.34 -18.80 -10.86
CA ILE A 7 2.77 -17.54 -10.26
C ILE A 7 3.61 -17.89 -9.03
N GLN A 8 4.79 -17.30 -8.94
CA GLN A 8 5.70 -17.46 -7.81
C GLN A 8 5.47 -16.30 -6.85
N VAL A 9 5.20 -16.63 -5.58
CA VAL A 9 4.89 -15.67 -4.54
C VAL A 9 5.75 -16.00 -3.32
N VAL A 10 6.39 -14.99 -2.75
CA VAL A 10 7.04 -15.06 -1.44
C VAL A 10 6.12 -14.39 -0.45
N SER A 11 5.66 -15.13 0.55
CA SER A 11 4.79 -14.57 1.58
C SER A 11 5.60 -13.85 2.65
N ALA A 12 5.13 -12.65 3.01
CA ALA A 12 5.73 -11.81 4.03
C ALA A 12 4.64 -11.05 4.80
N HIS A 13 4.98 -10.58 5.99
CA HIS A 13 4.20 -9.59 6.71
C HIS A 13 5.13 -8.55 7.35
N ALA A 14 4.66 -7.32 7.48
CA ALA A 14 5.34 -6.27 8.23
C ALA A 14 4.46 -5.88 9.42
N GLU A 15 4.95 -6.15 10.63
CA GLU A 15 4.22 -5.85 11.88
C GLU A 15 2.79 -6.45 11.96
N GLY A 16 2.57 -7.59 11.30
CA GLY A 16 1.30 -8.31 11.27
C GLY A 16 0.50 -8.11 9.97
N GLU A 17 0.80 -7.08 9.19
CA GLU A 17 0.11 -6.78 7.94
C GLU A 17 0.71 -7.59 6.78
N VAL A 18 -0.12 -8.37 6.08
CA VAL A 18 0.33 -9.27 5.01
C VAL A 18 0.68 -8.48 3.75
N GLY A 19 1.90 -8.65 3.25
CA GLY A 19 2.38 -8.08 1.99
C GLY A 19 3.08 -9.13 1.15
N ASP A 20 2.30 -10.01 0.51
CA ASP A 20 2.84 -11.05 -0.36
C ASP A 20 3.56 -10.42 -1.57
N VAL A 21 4.65 -11.02 -2.05
CA VAL A 21 5.46 -10.46 -3.15
C VAL A 21 5.54 -11.45 -4.30
N ILE A 22 5.03 -11.04 -5.47
CA ILE A 22 5.05 -11.83 -6.70
C ILE A 22 6.41 -11.64 -7.37
N THR A 23 7.19 -12.72 -7.42
CA THR A 23 8.57 -12.72 -7.92
C THR A 23 8.71 -13.35 -9.30
N GLY A 24 7.65 -13.98 -9.83
CA GLY A 24 7.68 -14.57 -11.16
C GLY A 24 6.33 -15.08 -11.66
N GLY A 25 6.24 -15.31 -12.97
CA GLY A 25 5.04 -15.87 -13.61
C GLY A 25 3.99 -14.86 -14.04
N VAL A 26 4.28 -13.56 -13.89
CA VAL A 26 3.42 -12.45 -14.31
C VAL A 26 4.27 -11.49 -15.16
N GLN A 27 3.73 -11.03 -16.29
CA GLN A 27 4.39 -10.04 -17.14
C GLN A 27 4.09 -8.63 -16.63
N PRO A 28 5.01 -7.66 -16.79
CA PRO A 28 4.74 -6.27 -16.45
C PRO A 28 3.49 -5.75 -17.20
N PRO A 29 2.59 -5.01 -16.52
CA PRO A 29 1.46 -4.38 -17.19
C PRO A 29 1.93 -3.35 -18.23
N ALA A 30 1.08 -3.04 -19.21
CA ALA A 30 1.40 -2.00 -20.20
C ALA A 30 1.37 -0.60 -19.58
N GLY A 31 2.34 0.24 -19.93
CA GLY A 31 2.41 1.65 -19.51
C GLY A 31 3.83 2.19 -19.51
N ASP A 32 3.98 3.45 -19.92
CA ASP A 32 5.29 4.14 -20.00
C ASP A 32 5.77 4.68 -18.65
N THR A 33 4.92 4.66 -17.62
CA THR A 33 5.24 5.01 -16.23
C THR A 33 4.71 3.92 -15.30
N LEU A 34 5.30 3.78 -14.11
CA LEU A 34 4.80 2.82 -13.13
C LEU A 34 3.37 3.15 -12.68
N TRP A 35 3.01 4.43 -12.62
CA TRP A 35 1.62 4.87 -12.43
C TRP A 35 0.68 4.30 -13.51
N ALA A 36 1.03 4.47 -14.79
CA ALA A 36 0.23 3.95 -15.90
C ALA A 36 0.13 2.42 -15.88
N GLN A 37 1.22 1.72 -15.54
CA GLN A 37 1.21 0.28 -15.35
C GLN A 37 0.27 -0.14 -14.22
N SER A 38 0.27 0.58 -13.08
CA SER A 38 -0.65 0.33 -11.98
C SER A 38 -2.11 0.51 -12.39
N ARG A 39 -2.44 1.56 -13.15
CA ARG A 39 -3.80 1.81 -13.66
C ARG A 39 -4.23 0.79 -14.70
N THR A 40 -3.31 0.30 -15.52
CA THR A 40 -3.58 -0.81 -16.45
C THR A 40 -3.92 -2.08 -15.68
N LEU A 41 -3.16 -2.40 -14.63
CA LEU A 41 -3.39 -3.60 -13.83
C LEU A 41 -4.66 -3.49 -12.98
N GLU A 42 -4.96 -2.33 -12.42
CA GLU A 42 -6.19 -2.10 -11.64
C GLU A 42 -7.45 -2.29 -12.50
N LYS A 43 -7.39 -1.93 -13.80
CA LYS A 43 -8.48 -2.16 -14.76
C LYS A 43 -8.64 -3.63 -15.17
N ASP A 44 -7.57 -4.43 -15.09
CA ASP A 44 -7.58 -5.87 -15.37
C ASP A 44 -7.53 -6.66 -14.06
N THR A 45 -8.71 -6.91 -13.50
CA THR A 45 -8.83 -7.52 -12.18
C THR A 45 -8.45 -9.00 -12.14
N ASP A 46 -8.16 -9.67 -13.26
CA ASP A 46 -7.93 -11.11 -13.30
C ASP A 46 -6.77 -11.56 -12.39
N LEU A 47 -5.65 -10.80 -12.36
CA LEU A 47 -4.54 -11.14 -11.47
C LEU A 47 -4.90 -10.90 -10.00
N ARG A 48 -5.50 -9.74 -9.71
CA ARG A 48 -5.92 -9.32 -8.37
C ARG A 48 -6.89 -10.34 -7.79
N ASP A 49 -7.94 -10.68 -8.54
CA ASP A 49 -8.97 -11.62 -8.13
C ASP A 49 -8.41 -13.04 -7.99
N PHE A 50 -7.46 -13.44 -8.84
CA PHE A 50 -6.83 -14.75 -8.73
C PHE A 50 -6.04 -14.92 -7.42
N LEU A 51 -5.39 -13.85 -6.95
CA LEU A 51 -4.50 -13.87 -5.78
C LEU A 51 -5.22 -13.50 -4.48
N LEU A 52 -6.04 -12.46 -4.50
CA LEU A 52 -6.61 -11.85 -3.30
C LEU A 52 -7.97 -12.44 -2.91
N ASN A 53 -8.72 -13.03 -3.85
CA ASN A 53 -9.97 -13.69 -3.48
C ASN A 53 -9.71 -15.10 -2.91
N GLU A 54 -10.65 -15.56 -2.09
CA GLU A 54 -10.72 -16.96 -1.69
C GLU A 54 -10.85 -17.86 -2.94
N PRO A 55 -10.21 -19.05 -2.96
CA PRO A 55 -9.65 -19.78 -1.82
C PRO A 55 -8.13 -19.59 -1.62
N ARG A 56 -7.48 -18.70 -2.38
CA ARG A 56 -6.01 -18.50 -2.27
C ARG A 56 -5.68 -17.38 -1.31
N GLY A 57 -6.40 -16.28 -1.45
CA GLY A 57 -6.22 -15.10 -0.63
C GLY A 57 -7.22 -14.99 0.50
N GLY A 58 -7.83 -13.82 0.60
CA GLY A 58 -8.69 -13.37 1.66
C GLY A 58 -8.55 -11.85 1.77
N VAL A 59 -9.58 -11.18 2.30
CA VAL A 59 -9.64 -9.70 2.38
C VAL A 59 -8.47 -9.06 3.15
N PHE A 60 -7.79 -9.84 4.01
CA PHE A 60 -6.65 -9.42 4.82
C PHE A 60 -5.30 -9.42 4.07
N ARG A 61 -5.28 -9.85 2.80
CA ARG A 61 -4.05 -9.98 2.01
C ARG A 61 -3.85 -8.80 1.08
N HIS A 62 -2.60 -8.37 1.00
CA HIS A 62 -2.10 -7.46 -0.02
C HIS A 62 -1.08 -8.25 -0.86
N ALA A 63 -0.98 -7.92 -2.15
CA ALA A 63 -0.02 -8.54 -3.04
C ALA A 63 0.75 -7.47 -3.82
N ASN A 64 2.06 -7.67 -3.96
CA ASN A 64 2.98 -6.74 -4.59
C ASN A 64 3.56 -7.38 -5.84
N LEU A 65 3.25 -6.82 -7.01
CA LEU A 65 3.84 -7.28 -8.26
C LEU A 65 5.19 -6.60 -8.48
N LEU A 66 6.28 -7.36 -8.44
CA LEU A 66 7.58 -6.86 -8.90
C LEU A 66 7.57 -6.67 -10.42
N VAL A 67 8.05 -5.52 -10.86
CA VAL A 67 8.21 -5.19 -12.29
C VAL A 67 9.58 -4.51 -12.51
N PRO A 68 10.11 -4.49 -13.74
CA PRO A 68 11.27 -3.67 -14.06
C PRO A 68 10.99 -2.19 -13.75
N PRO A 69 11.90 -1.47 -13.09
CA PRO A 69 11.74 -0.05 -12.85
C PRO A 69 11.75 0.75 -14.16
N VAL A 70 10.93 1.79 -14.20
CA VAL A 70 10.92 2.81 -15.24
C VAL A 70 11.84 3.96 -14.85
N ASN A 71 11.85 4.33 -13.58
CA ASN A 71 12.73 5.37 -13.05
C ASN A 71 14.19 4.88 -13.03
N PRO A 72 15.12 5.55 -13.72
CA PRO A 72 16.52 5.10 -13.80
C PRO A 72 17.29 5.18 -12.48
N LYS A 73 16.69 5.78 -11.43
CA LYS A 73 17.26 5.82 -10.08
C LYS A 73 16.79 4.66 -9.19
N ALA A 74 15.82 3.87 -9.64
CA ALA A 74 15.27 2.78 -8.85
C ALA A 74 16.05 1.48 -9.09
N ASP A 75 16.31 0.77 -8.00
CA ASP A 75 16.92 -0.57 -8.01
C ASP A 75 15.89 -1.65 -8.30
N ALA A 76 14.63 -1.42 -7.91
CA ALA A 76 13.48 -2.28 -8.21
C ALA A 76 12.18 -1.45 -8.23
N ALA A 77 11.12 -2.01 -8.81
CA ALA A 77 9.79 -1.41 -8.81
C ALA A 77 8.72 -2.42 -8.41
N PHE A 78 7.64 -1.92 -7.81
CA PHE A 78 6.52 -2.76 -7.37
C PHE A 78 5.19 -2.04 -7.54
N ILE A 79 4.14 -2.81 -7.84
CA ILE A 79 2.75 -2.34 -7.89
C ILE A 79 1.99 -3.01 -6.75
N ILE A 80 1.39 -2.21 -5.88
CA ILE A 80 0.60 -2.68 -4.74
C ILE A 80 -0.82 -3.01 -5.20
N MET A 81 -1.29 -4.20 -4.84
CA MET A 81 -2.67 -4.65 -5.01
C MET A 81 -3.28 -4.85 -3.62
N GLU A 82 -4.19 -3.97 -3.23
CA GLU A 82 -4.98 -4.14 -2.01
C GLU A 82 -6.38 -4.68 -2.34
N ALA A 83 -7.19 -4.88 -1.30
CA ALA A 83 -8.52 -5.48 -1.43
C ALA A 83 -9.49 -4.66 -2.28
N GLU A 84 -9.28 -3.36 -2.41
CA GLU A 84 -10.18 -2.46 -3.16
C GLU A 84 -9.42 -1.56 -4.13
N PHE A 85 -8.35 -0.89 -3.67
CA PHE A 85 -7.60 0.07 -4.47
C PHE A 85 -6.16 -0.37 -4.73
N PHE A 86 -5.57 0.22 -5.77
CA PHE A 86 -4.14 0.15 -6.02
C PHE A 86 -3.55 1.49 -5.60
N PRO A 87 -2.99 1.62 -4.39
CA PRO A 87 -2.58 2.92 -3.88
C PRO A 87 -1.28 3.41 -4.56
N PRO A 88 -0.97 4.72 -4.48
CA PRO A 88 0.31 5.24 -4.92
C PRO A 88 1.48 4.63 -4.13
N MET A 89 1.32 4.39 -2.83
CA MET A 89 2.35 3.80 -1.97
C MET A 89 1.70 3.14 -0.74
N SER A 90 2.28 2.05 -0.25
CA SER A 90 1.87 1.40 1.00
C SER A 90 3.11 1.00 1.81
N GLY A 91 3.21 1.49 3.06
CA GLY A 91 4.43 1.41 3.87
C GLY A 91 4.78 -0.02 4.31
N SER A 92 3.82 -0.76 4.84
CA SER A 92 3.98 -2.18 5.23
C SER A 92 4.39 -3.04 4.03
N ASN A 93 3.78 -2.79 2.88
CA ASN A 93 4.10 -3.46 1.63
C ASN A 93 5.51 -3.12 1.12
N ALA A 94 5.95 -1.86 1.19
CA ALA A 94 7.33 -1.48 0.85
C ALA A 94 8.37 -2.15 1.76
N ILE A 95 8.06 -2.34 3.05
CA ILE A 95 8.89 -3.10 3.99
C ILE A 95 8.94 -4.58 3.59
N CYS A 96 7.80 -5.20 3.29
CA CYS A 96 7.74 -6.59 2.81
C CYS A 96 8.55 -6.77 1.52
N VAL A 97 8.37 -5.90 0.53
CA VAL A 97 9.08 -5.90 -0.74
C VAL A 97 10.58 -5.77 -0.53
N THR A 98 11.03 -4.81 0.30
CA THR A 98 12.45 -4.65 0.65
C THR A 98 13.03 -5.94 1.23
N THR A 99 12.32 -6.51 2.20
CA THR A 99 12.75 -7.74 2.90
C THR A 99 12.87 -8.90 1.92
N VAL A 100 11.84 -9.13 1.09
CA VAL A 100 11.85 -10.21 0.09
C VAL A 100 12.96 -10.00 -0.95
N LEU A 101 13.14 -8.79 -1.48
CA LEU A 101 14.16 -8.51 -2.47
C LEU A 101 15.56 -8.89 -1.98
N LEU A 102 15.87 -8.58 -0.72
CA LEU A 102 17.18 -8.83 -0.11
C LEU A 102 17.34 -10.29 0.35
N GLU A 103 16.38 -10.84 1.09
CA GLU A 103 16.51 -12.18 1.68
C GLU A 103 16.40 -13.31 0.66
N THR A 104 15.72 -13.09 -0.47
CA THR A 104 15.69 -14.05 -1.58
C THR A 104 16.84 -13.87 -2.58
N GLY A 105 17.69 -12.86 -2.37
CA GLY A 105 18.83 -12.57 -3.23
C GLY A 105 18.48 -12.03 -4.62
N ILE A 106 17.27 -11.47 -4.80
CA ILE A 106 16.91 -10.75 -6.04
C ILE A 106 17.78 -9.49 -6.16
N LEU A 107 17.99 -8.80 -5.05
CA LEU A 107 19.00 -7.76 -4.91
C LEU A 107 20.07 -8.20 -3.90
N PRO A 108 21.34 -7.78 -4.08
CA PRO A 108 22.41 -8.16 -3.15
C PRO A 108 22.23 -7.49 -1.79
N MET A 109 22.33 -8.28 -0.72
CA MET A 109 22.37 -7.80 0.65
C MET A 109 23.79 -7.41 1.06
N GLN A 110 23.92 -6.26 1.73
CA GLN A 110 25.14 -5.76 2.38
C GLN A 110 24.88 -5.58 3.88
N GLU A 111 25.86 -5.99 4.69
CA GLU A 111 25.82 -5.82 6.16
C GLU A 111 26.79 -4.72 6.61
N PRO A 112 26.46 -3.95 7.66
CA PRO A 112 25.26 -4.07 8.51
C PRO A 112 24.03 -3.34 7.94
N GLU A 113 24.15 -2.67 6.80
CA GLU A 113 23.08 -1.87 6.21
C GLU A 113 23.09 -1.98 4.68
N THR A 114 21.90 -2.20 4.10
CA THR A 114 21.67 -2.11 2.66
C THR A 114 20.72 -0.96 2.36
N VAL A 115 21.08 -0.12 1.39
CA VAL A 115 20.21 0.97 0.91
C VAL A 115 19.78 0.66 -0.51
N ILE A 116 18.47 0.64 -0.74
CA ILE A 116 17.87 0.48 -2.07
C ILE A 116 16.82 1.57 -2.33
N HIS A 117 16.64 1.93 -3.58
CA HIS A 117 15.59 2.82 -4.05
C HIS A 117 14.51 1.99 -4.74
N LEU A 118 13.28 2.08 -4.24
CA LEU A 118 12.13 1.41 -4.83
C LEU A 118 11.28 2.42 -5.58
N GLU A 119 10.84 2.07 -6.78
CA GLU A 119 9.79 2.80 -7.48
C GLU A 119 8.44 2.20 -7.08
N ALA A 120 7.59 2.99 -6.42
CA ALA A 120 6.17 2.71 -6.23
C ALA A 120 5.35 3.56 -7.21
N PRO A 121 4.06 3.26 -7.46
CA PRO A 121 3.25 4.04 -8.41
C PRO A 121 3.20 5.55 -8.09
N GLY A 122 3.29 5.92 -6.81
CA GLY A 122 3.33 7.30 -6.32
C GLY A 122 4.71 7.96 -6.34
N GLY A 123 5.76 7.23 -6.72
CA GLY A 123 7.11 7.77 -6.89
C GLY A 123 8.21 6.96 -6.22
N LEU A 124 9.41 7.54 -6.21
CA LEU A 124 10.61 6.93 -5.66
C LEU A 124 10.60 6.99 -4.12
N VAL A 125 10.82 5.86 -3.47
CA VAL A 125 11.04 5.75 -2.02
C VAL A 125 12.41 5.15 -1.75
N LYS A 126 13.03 5.53 -0.64
CA LYS A 126 14.34 5.00 -0.22
C LYS A 126 14.14 4.06 0.96
N ALA A 127 14.51 2.79 0.78
CA ALA A 127 14.54 1.80 1.84
C ALA A 127 15.96 1.64 2.39
N THR A 128 16.10 1.69 3.70
CA THR A 128 17.35 1.42 4.42
C THR A 128 17.12 0.22 5.33
N ALA A 129 17.63 -0.94 4.92
CA ALA A 129 17.51 -2.19 5.65
C ALA A 129 18.73 -2.38 6.56
N SER A 130 18.50 -2.63 7.85
CA SER A 130 19.52 -3.16 8.75
C SER A 130 19.59 -4.67 8.57
N CYS A 131 20.79 -5.20 8.38
CA CYS A 131 21.02 -6.59 8.03
C CYS A 131 22.05 -7.22 8.97
N ALA A 132 21.79 -8.45 9.41
CA ALA A 132 22.70 -9.24 10.22
C ALA A 132 22.48 -10.74 9.97
N ASP A 133 23.57 -11.49 9.89
CA ASP A 133 23.57 -12.95 9.68
C ASP A 133 22.75 -13.39 8.45
N GLY A 134 22.78 -12.58 7.38
CA GLY A 134 22.07 -12.83 6.13
C GLY A 134 20.55 -12.56 6.17
N ALA A 135 20.05 -11.90 7.22
CA ALA A 135 18.64 -11.55 7.38
C ALA A 135 18.43 -10.03 7.52
N VAL A 136 17.28 -9.55 7.08
CA VAL A 136 16.83 -8.17 7.30
C VAL A 136 16.18 -8.09 8.69
N THR A 137 16.74 -7.29 9.58
CA THR A 137 16.23 -7.16 10.97
C THR A 137 15.32 -5.95 11.16
N GLN A 138 15.44 -4.94 10.30
CA GLN A 138 14.64 -3.72 10.33
C GLN A 138 14.68 -3.04 8.98
N VAL A 139 13.57 -2.44 8.55
CA VAL A 139 13.54 -1.57 7.36
C VAL A 139 13.07 -0.18 7.77
N ARG A 140 13.80 0.85 7.35
CA ARG A 140 13.36 2.25 7.42
C ARG A 140 13.02 2.73 6.02
N ILE A 141 11.81 3.26 5.84
CA ILE A 141 11.37 3.84 4.57
C ILE A 141 11.39 5.37 4.69
N GLN A 142 12.21 6.01 3.87
CA GLN A 142 12.02 7.42 3.55
C GLN A 142 11.02 7.48 2.38
N ASN A 143 9.80 7.84 2.73
CA ASN A 143 8.64 7.81 1.87
C ASN A 143 8.61 8.99 0.88
N VAL A 144 7.59 9.02 0.01
CA VAL A 144 7.25 10.17 -0.83
C VAL A 144 6.90 11.41 0.02
N ALA A 145 6.78 12.57 -0.62
CA ALA A 145 6.37 13.79 0.07
C ALA A 145 4.98 13.61 0.71
N SER A 146 4.89 13.90 2.00
CA SER A 146 3.65 13.87 2.77
C SER A 146 3.23 15.28 3.13
N PHE A 147 1.93 15.56 3.11
CA PHE A 147 1.39 16.89 3.39
C PHE A 147 0.00 16.81 4.02
N VAL A 148 -0.39 17.88 4.71
CA VAL A 148 -1.75 18.07 5.18
C VAL A 148 -2.57 18.75 4.08
N ASP A 149 -3.76 18.23 3.81
CA ASP A 149 -4.75 18.85 2.93
C ASP A 149 -5.67 19.79 3.73
N ARG A 150 -6.24 19.32 4.85
CA ARG A 150 -7.08 20.14 5.75
C ARG A 150 -6.82 19.82 7.20
N LEU A 151 -6.92 20.83 8.06
CA LEU A 151 -6.89 20.71 9.50
C LEU A 151 -8.25 21.09 10.09
N ASP A 152 -8.61 20.41 11.17
CA ASP A 152 -9.76 20.73 12.02
C ASP A 152 -11.08 20.88 11.25
N ALA A 153 -11.27 20.08 10.19
CA ALA A 153 -12.45 20.13 9.35
C ALA A 153 -13.64 19.48 10.07
N PRO A 154 -14.79 20.17 10.21
CA PRO A 154 -16.00 19.52 10.70
C PRO A 154 -16.55 18.57 9.62
N LEU A 155 -16.86 17.34 10.02
CA LEU A 155 -17.45 16.32 9.17
C LEU A 155 -18.73 15.79 9.81
N GLU A 156 -19.86 15.98 9.12
CA GLU A 156 -21.13 15.35 9.48
C GLU A 156 -21.16 13.91 8.98
N ILE A 157 -21.44 12.96 9.88
CA ILE A 157 -21.55 11.54 9.54
C ILE A 157 -22.93 11.04 9.95
N GLU A 158 -23.67 10.48 8.99
CA GLU A 158 -25.02 9.98 9.24
C GLU A 158 -25.04 8.92 10.35
N GLY A 159 -25.88 9.14 11.36
CA GLY A 159 -26.01 8.23 12.51
C GLY A 159 -24.96 8.40 13.62
N ILE A 160 -23.93 9.24 13.42
CA ILE A 160 -22.90 9.53 14.43
C ILE A 160 -22.96 11.01 14.88
N GLY A 161 -23.16 11.92 13.93
CA GLY A 161 -23.14 13.38 14.16
C GLY A 161 -21.85 14.03 13.65
N THR A 162 -21.57 15.25 14.11
CA THR A 162 -20.39 16.02 13.71
C THR A 162 -19.15 15.59 14.48
N VAL A 163 -18.07 15.29 13.76
CA VAL A 163 -16.73 15.09 14.32
C VAL A 163 -15.73 16.03 13.66
N THR A 164 -14.61 16.30 14.33
CA THR A 164 -13.49 17.04 13.74
C THR A 164 -12.50 16.05 13.14
N VAL A 165 -12.10 16.30 11.89
CA VAL A 165 -11.15 15.46 11.15
C VAL A 165 -10.05 16.29 10.49
N ASP A 166 -8.91 15.67 10.27
CA ASP A 166 -7.88 16.18 9.36
C ASP A 166 -7.90 15.36 8.06
N THR A 167 -7.55 15.96 6.93
CA THR A 167 -7.25 15.23 5.71
C THR A 167 -5.79 15.40 5.35
N ALA A 168 -5.11 14.31 4.99
CA ALA A 168 -3.68 14.34 4.71
C ALA A 168 -3.29 13.29 3.66
N TYR A 169 -2.10 13.47 3.10
CA TYR A 169 -1.46 12.52 2.19
C TYR A 169 -0.13 12.06 2.77
N GLY A 170 0.11 10.75 2.72
CA GLY A 170 1.31 10.09 3.21
C GLY A 170 1.85 9.01 2.26
N GLY A 171 1.59 9.13 0.96
CA GLY A 171 1.75 8.05 -0.01
C GLY A 171 0.43 7.33 -0.34
N ASP A 172 -0.56 7.51 0.53
CA ASP A 172 -1.98 7.35 0.27
C ASP A 172 -2.73 8.52 0.93
N SER A 173 -4.03 8.67 0.70
CA SER A 173 -4.90 9.75 1.18
C SER A 173 -5.78 9.29 2.33
N PHE A 174 -5.83 10.09 3.40
CA PHE A 174 -6.42 9.73 4.69
C PHE A 174 -7.38 10.81 5.22
N CYS A 175 -8.49 10.38 5.79
CA CYS A 175 -9.31 11.10 6.74
C CYS A 175 -8.96 10.64 8.16
N LEU A 176 -8.36 11.53 8.96
CA LEU A 176 -7.86 11.24 10.29
C LEU A 176 -8.87 11.76 11.32
N VAL A 177 -9.33 10.88 12.21
CA VAL A 177 -10.29 11.19 13.28
C VAL A 177 -9.82 10.57 14.59
N ASP A 178 -10.06 11.26 15.71
CA ASP A 178 -9.78 10.69 17.03
C ASP A 178 -10.75 9.53 17.31
N ALA A 179 -10.20 8.34 17.55
CA ALA A 179 -10.98 7.15 17.85
C ALA A 179 -11.83 7.33 19.12
N ALA A 180 -11.34 8.08 20.12
CA ALA A 180 -12.08 8.36 21.35
C ALA A 180 -13.31 9.24 21.09
N ALA A 181 -13.26 10.14 20.10
CA ALA A 181 -14.42 10.92 19.68
C ALA A 181 -15.53 10.06 19.05
N LEU A 182 -15.16 8.89 18.52
CA LEU A 182 -16.07 7.88 18.01
C LEU A 182 -16.41 6.79 19.04
N GLY A 183 -15.85 6.87 20.26
CA GLY A 183 -16.11 5.94 21.35
C GLY A 183 -15.29 4.64 21.33
N PHE A 184 -14.19 4.59 20.57
CA PHE A 184 -13.31 3.42 20.48
C PHE A 184 -12.06 3.53 21.37
N GLY A 185 -11.61 2.39 21.90
CA GLY A 185 -10.31 2.24 22.58
C GLY A 185 -9.17 1.75 21.69
N VAL A 186 -9.47 1.34 20.46
CA VAL A 186 -8.55 0.71 19.49
C VAL A 186 -8.00 -0.61 20.05
N THR A 187 -8.90 -1.51 20.41
CA THR A 187 -8.56 -2.86 20.88
C THR A 187 -8.96 -3.94 19.86
N PRO A 188 -8.34 -5.14 19.89
CA PRO A 188 -8.61 -6.18 18.88
C PRO A 188 -10.08 -6.62 18.78
N ASP A 189 -10.82 -6.58 19.88
CA ASP A 189 -12.24 -6.92 19.94
C ASP A 189 -13.17 -5.86 19.31
N GLU A 190 -12.68 -4.64 19.09
CA GLU A 190 -13.40 -3.55 18.43
C GLU A 190 -13.19 -3.53 16.90
N ALA A 191 -12.27 -4.35 16.37
CA ALA A 191 -11.79 -4.24 14.98
C ALA A 191 -12.92 -4.24 13.93
N TYR A 192 -13.96 -5.06 14.11
CA TYR A 192 -15.10 -5.11 13.20
C TYR A 192 -15.88 -3.78 13.18
N ASP A 193 -16.16 -3.22 14.35
CA ASP A 193 -16.89 -1.96 14.48
C ASP A 193 -16.07 -0.76 14.01
N ILE A 194 -14.75 -0.78 14.25
CA ILE A 194 -13.82 0.23 13.72
C ILE A 194 -13.85 0.22 12.18
N VAL A 195 -13.78 -0.95 11.54
CA VAL A 195 -13.88 -1.04 10.07
C VAL A 195 -15.24 -0.53 9.57
N ARG A 196 -16.32 -0.89 10.26
CA ARG A 196 -17.68 -0.46 9.89
C ARG A 196 -17.84 1.05 9.98
N VAL A 197 -17.39 1.67 11.06
CA VAL A 197 -17.47 3.13 11.27
C VAL A 197 -16.47 3.86 10.40
N GLY A 198 -15.24 3.36 10.27
CA GLY A 198 -14.21 3.93 9.40
C GLY A 198 -14.71 4.10 7.97
N ARG A 199 -15.37 3.07 7.40
CA ARG A 199 -15.99 3.19 6.07
C ARG A 199 -17.05 4.29 5.97
N GLN A 200 -17.81 4.54 7.03
CA GLN A 200 -18.78 5.64 7.06
C GLN A 200 -18.07 7.00 7.10
N VAL A 201 -16.97 7.11 7.87
CA VAL A 201 -16.11 8.30 7.92
C VAL A 201 -15.52 8.57 6.53
N THR A 202 -14.86 7.59 5.91
CA THR A 202 -14.24 7.73 4.58
C THR A 202 -15.26 8.10 3.51
N ALA A 203 -16.46 7.49 3.54
CA ALA A 203 -17.54 7.82 2.61
C ALA A 203 -18.03 9.26 2.78
N ALA A 204 -18.33 9.68 4.01
CA ALA A 204 -18.75 11.05 4.30
C ALA A 204 -17.67 12.07 3.94
N ALA A 205 -16.40 11.76 4.22
CA ALA A 205 -15.27 12.62 3.90
C ALA A 205 -15.10 12.77 2.38
N ASN A 206 -15.24 11.69 1.60
CA ASN A 206 -15.21 11.78 0.14
C ASN A 206 -16.36 12.61 -0.42
N GLU A 207 -17.56 12.50 0.16
CA GLU A 207 -18.73 13.26 -0.28
C GLU A 207 -18.63 14.76 0.05
N HIS A 208 -18.23 15.09 1.28
CA HIS A 208 -18.30 16.47 1.80
C HIS A 208 -16.99 17.24 1.69
N LEU A 209 -15.86 16.53 1.77
CA LEU A 209 -14.54 17.15 1.74
C LEU A 209 -13.85 16.91 0.40
N GLY A 210 -13.82 15.67 -0.08
CA GLY A 210 -13.05 15.25 -1.24
C GLY A 210 -11.53 15.38 -1.02
N PHE A 211 -10.75 14.99 -2.04
CA PHE A 211 -9.29 15.09 -2.01
C PHE A 211 -8.75 15.30 -3.43
N SER A 212 -7.59 15.97 -3.56
CA SER A 212 -6.89 16.07 -4.85
C SER A 212 -5.40 16.19 -4.60
N HIS A 213 -4.61 15.23 -5.07
CA HIS A 213 -3.16 15.32 -4.98
C HIS A 213 -2.63 16.40 -5.95
N PRO A 214 -1.77 17.35 -5.51
CA PRO A 214 -1.33 18.48 -6.33
C PRO A 214 -0.50 18.04 -7.56
N ASP A 215 0.31 16.99 -7.41
CA ASP A 215 1.19 16.48 -8.47
C ASP A 215 0.66 15.19 -9.14
N ASN A 216 -0.51 14.70 -8.73
CA ASN A 216 -1.12 13.49 -9.30
C ASN A 216 -2.66 13.65 -9.38
N PRO A 217 -3.17 14.37 -10.39
CA PRO A 217 -4.60 14.68 -10.50
C PRO A 217 -5.53 13.46 -10.59
N ASP A 218 -5.00 12.28 -10.96
CA ASP A 218 -5.76 11.04 -11.01
C ASP A 218 -5.99 10.43 -9.62
N TRP A 219 -5.22 10.84 -8.60
CA TRP A 219 -5.45 10.46 -7.19
C TRP A 219 -6.31 11.52 -6.48
N SER A 220 -7.62 11.36 -6.61
CA SER A 220 -8.63 12.39 -6.29
C SER A 220 -9.69 11.95 -5.28
N HIS A 221 -9.37 10.97 -4.44
CA HIS A 221 -10.26 10.49 -3.37
C HIS A 221 -9.45 10.22 -2.10
N LEU A 222 -10.14 10.10 -0.96
CA LEU A 222 -9.61 9.60 0.31
C LEU A 222 -9.78 8.07 0.31
N SER A 223 -8.67 7.34 0.46
CA SER A 223 -8.65 5.87 0.46
C SER A 223 -9.00 5.31 1.84
N PHE A 224 -8.60 6.03 2.89
CA PHE A 224 -8.83 5.70 4.30
C PHE A 224 -9.56 6.82 5.02
#